data_AF-A0A1Q8AG02-F1
#
_entry.id   AF-A0A1Q8AG02-F1
#
_cell.length_a   1.000
_cell.length_b   1.000
_cell.length_c   1.000
_cell.angle_alpha   90.00
_cell.angle_beta   90.00
_cell.angle_gamma   90.00
#
_symmetry.space_group_name_H-M   'P 1'
#
loop_
_entity.id
_entity.type
_entity.pdbx_description
1 polymer ?
#
loop_
_entity_poly.entity_id
_entity_poly.type
_entity_poly.pdbx_seq_one_letter_code
_entity_poly.pdbx_strand_id
1 'polypeptide(L)'
;MLAYLMVLVGSVTVLQANPTAEWRYLVAVLPVVPAALALSIFVRALSRLDELQKRIQMQAFGFSLGATALLTFAYGFLEGVGMPHLSWTFVLPLMAILWGVGTAIFTIRYR
;
A
#
# COMPACT_ATOMS: atom_id res chain seq x y z
N MET A 1 -1.12 -13.96 -2.56
CA MET A 1 -2.10 -13.43 -1.59
C MET A 1 -2.40 -14.39 -0.45
N LEU A 2 -2.76 -15.66 -0.71
CA LEU A 2 -3.01 -16.63 0.37
C LEU A 2 -1.83 -16.76 1.35
N ALA A 3 -0.60 -16.90 0.85
CA ALA A 3 0.59 -16.95 1.70
C ALA A 3 0.77 -15.69 2.59
N TYR A 4 0.51 -14.50 2.03
CA TYR A 4 0.52 -13.26 2.79
C TYR A 4 -0.54 -13.28 3.91
N LEU A 5 -1.78 -13.65 3.58
CA LEU A 5 -2.87 -13.71 4.55
C LEU A 5 -2.59 -14.72 5.66
N MET A 6 -2.06 -15.90 5.33
CA MET A 6 -1.69 -16.92 6.32
C MET A 6 -0.62 -16.40 7.28
N VAL A 7 0.45 -15.78 6.77
CA VAL A 7 1.51 -15.21 7.61
C VAL A 7 0.98 -14.06 8.46
N LEU A 8 0.16 -13.18 7.88
CA LEU A 8 -0.44 -12.05 8.60
C LEU A 8 -1.34 -12.51 9.75
N VAL A 9 -2.32 -13.36 9.45
CA VAL A 9 -3.27 -13.88 10.44
C VAL A 9 -2.52 -14.66 11.52
N GLY A 10 -1.60 -15.55 11.14
CA GLY A 10 -0.77 -16.29 12.07
C GLY A 10 0.05 -15.37 12.99
N SER A 11 0.69 -14.35 12.43
CA SER A 11 1.46 -13.38 13.21
C SER A 11 0.58 -12.64 14.21
N VAL A 12 -0.60 -12.16 13.80
CA VAL A 12 -1.54 -11.45 14.69
C VAL A 12 -2.03 -12.37 15.81
N THR A 13 -2.44 -13.60 15.50
CA THR A 13 -2.90 -14.56 16.51
C THR A 13 -1.81 -14.88 17.54
N VAL A 14 -0.57 -15.09 17.09
CA VAL A 14 0.56 -15.36 17.98
C VAL A 14 0.87 -14.16 18.89
N LEU A 15 0.80 -12.94 18.35
CA LEU A 15 1.03 -11.71 19.11
C LEU A 15 -0.05 -11.44 20.15
N GLN A 16 -1.32 -11.69 19.80
CA GLN A 16 -2.44 -11.55 20.74
C GLN A 16 -2.33 -12.54 21.90
N ALA A 17 -1.85 -13.76 21.65
CA ALA A 17 -1.62 -14.77 22.68
C ALA A 17 -0.39 -14.48 23.56
N ASN A 18 0.58 -13.67 23.08
CA ASN A 18 1.88 -13.45 23.75
C ASN A 18 2.22 -11.95 23.86
N PRO A 19 1.41 -11.13 24.56
CA PRO A 19 1.53 -9.68 24.52
C PRO A 19 2.84 -9.14 25.11
N THR A 20 3.46 -9.85 26.07
CA THR A 20 4.67 -9.44 26.78
C THR A 20 5.94 -10.14 26.30
N ALA A 21 5.86 -10.98 25.27
CA ALA A 21 7.02 -11.71 24.78
C ALA A 21 8.09 -10.78 24.17
N GLU A 22 9.35 -11.02 24.50
CA GLU A 22 10.47 -10.21 23.99
C GLU A 22 10.63 -10.31 22.46
N TRP A 23 10.30 -11.47 21.88
CA TRP A 23 10.39 -11.73 20.45
C TRP A 23 9.22 -11.15 19.62
N ARG A 24 8.23 -10.51 20.24
CA ARG A 24 7.01 -10.01 19.57
C ARG A 24 7.30 -9.12 18.36
N TYR A 25 8.36 -8.32 18.42
CA TYR A 25 8.75 -7.43 17.33
C TYR A 25 9.21 -8.20 16.08
N LEU A 26 9.88 -9.35 16.24
CA LEU A 26 10.29 -10.19 15.12
C LEU A 26 9.05 -10.76 14.40
N VAL A 27 8.07 -11.23 15.17
CA VAL A 27 6.82 -11.78 14.61
C VAL A 27 5.95 -10.69 13.98
N ALA A 28 5.94 -9.48 14.54
CA ALA A 28 5.20 -8.34 13.96
C ALA A 28 5.70 -7.96 12.55
N VAL A 29 6.98 -8.19 12.24
CA VAL A 29 7.59 -7.84 10.95
C VAL A 29 7.52 -9.00 9.94
N LEU A 30 7.21 -10.24 10.36
CA LEU A 30 7.12 -11.40 9.46
C LEU A 30 6.24 -11.17 8.21
N PRO A 31 5.07 -10.51 8.27
CA PRO A 31 4.24 -10.26 7.09
C PRO A 31 4.91 -9.39 6.01
N VAL A 32 6.01 -8.69 6.32
CA VAL A 32 6.79 -7.91 5.36
C VAL A 32 7.46 -8.82 4.33
N VAL A 33 7.87 -10.03 4.69
CA VAL A 33 8.51 -10.98 3.76
C VAL A 33 7.60 -11.34 2.58
N PRO A 34 6.38 -11.87 2.79
CA PRO A 34 5.48 -12.13 1.67
C PRO A 34 5.01 -10.85 0.97
N ALA A 35 4.96 -9.69 1.66
CA ALA A 35 4.68 -8.41 1.01
C ALA A 35 5.80 -7.99 0.03
N ALA A 36 7.07 -8.15 0.41
CA ALA A 36 8.22 -7.88 -0.45
C ALA A 36 8.26 -8.79 -1.69
N LEU A 37 7.87 -10.07 -1.52
CA LEU A 37 7.69 -10.99 -2.64
C LEU A 37 6.55 -10.52 -3.56
N ALA A 38 5.41 -10.11 -3.01
CA ALA A 38 4.30 -9.58 -3.79
C ALA A 38 4.72 -8.32 -4.57
N LEU A 39 5.47 -7.40 -3.95
CA LEU A 39 6.04 -6.23 -4.61
C LEU A 39 6.98 -6.63 -5.76
N SER A 40 7.85 -7.61 -5.54
CA SER A 40 8.77 -8.11 -6.57
C SER A 40 8.02 -8.69 -7.78
N ILE A 41 6.95 -9.44 -7.53
CA ILE A 41 6.08 -9.99 -8.58
C ILE A 41 5.36 -8.85 -9.32
N PHE A 42 4.84 -7.86 -8.59
CA PHE A 42 4.16 -6.70 -9.15
C PHE A 42 5.05 -5.87 -10.06
N VAL A 43 6.27 -5.54 -9.63
CA VAL A 43 7.25 -4.80 -10.44
C VAL A 43 7.64 -5.59 -11.69
N ARG A 44 7.82 -6.92 -11.57
CA ARG A 44 8.04 -7.78 -12.74
C ARG A 44 6.85 -7.77 -13.70
N ALA A 45 5.61 -7.80 -13.20
CA ALA A 45 4.42 -7.72 -14.03
C ALA A 45 4.36 -6.39 -14.80
N LEU A 46 4.63 -5.27 -14.14
CA LEU A 46 4.72 -3.94 -14.76
C LEU A 46 5.75 -3.89 -15.90
N SER A 47 6.90 -4.53 -15.73
CA SER A 47 7.95 -4.56 -16.76
C SER A 47 7.55 -5.28 -18.05
N ARG A 48 6.55 -6.18 -17.97
CA ARG A 48 6.04 -7.00 -19.08
C ARG A 48 4.87 -6.37 -19.82
N LEU A 49 4.38 -5.22 -19.36
CA LEU A 49 3.33 -4.47 -20.05
C LEU A 49 3.85 -3.92 -21.39
N ASP A 50 2.93 -3.77 -22.34
CA ASP A 50 3.18 -3.03 -23.58
C ASP A 50 3.44 -1.54 -23.30
N GLU A 51 3.90 -0.80 -24.31
CA GLU A 51 4.27 0.61 -24.15
C GLU A 51 3.09 1.52 -23.76
N LEU A 52 1.89 1.22 -24.29
CA LEU A 52 0.69 2.00 -24.00
C LEU A 52 0.29 1.84 -22.53
N GLN A 53 0.22 0.60 -22.06
CA GLN A 53 -0.07 0.25 -20.68
C GLN A 53 1.00 0.80 -19.74
N LYS A 54 2.29 0.72 -20.09
CA LYS A 54 3.36 1.34 -19.28
C LYS A 54 3.17 2.85 -19.13
N ARG A 55 2.79 3.56 -20.20
CA ARG A 55 2.51 5.00 -20.17
C ARG A 55 1.32 5.31 -19.26
N ILE A 56 0.23 4.56 -19.38
CA ILE A 56 -0.97 4.68 -18.52
C ILE A 56 -0.57 4.48 -17.05
N GLN A 57 0.13 3.39 -16.75
CA GLN A 57 0.56 3.07 -15.40
C GLN A 57 1.47 4.14 -14.82
N MET A 58 2.42 4.67 -15.60
CA MET A 58 3.33 5.73 -15.15
C MET A 58 2.57 7.00 -14.77
N GLN A 59 1.59 7.41 -15.58
CA GLN A 59 0.74 8.56 -15.27
C GLN A 59 -0.16 8.30 -14.06
N ALA A 60 -0.73 7.09 -13.95
CA ALA A 60 -1.55 6.69 -12.82
C ALA A 60 -0.76 6.68 -11.51
N PHE A 61 0.47 6.17 -11.50
CA PHE A 61 1.35 6.23 -10.32
C PHE A 61 1.74 7.66 -9.96
N GLY A 62 2.09 8.49 -10.96
CA GLY A 62 2.41 9.90 -10.73
C GLY A 62 1.24 10.67 -10.09
N PHE A 63 0.04 10.49 -10.64
CA PHE A 63 -1.20 11.03 -10.08
C PHE A 63 -1.43 10.52 -8.66
N SER A 64 -1.38 9.20 -8.47
CA SER A 64 -1.64 8.57 -7.19
C SER A 64 -0.68 9.06 -6.11
N LEU A 65 0.62 9.12 -6.40
CA LEU A 65 1.62 9.58 -5.45
C LEU A 65 1.38 11.03 -5.05
N GLY A 66 1.17 11.92 -6.03
CA GLY A 66 0.92 13.34 -5.77
C GLY A 66 -0.37 13.57 -4.98
N ALA A 67 -1.45 12.90 -5.36
CA ALA A 67 -2.74 13.00 -4.69
C ALA A 67 -2.69 12.43 -3.26
N THR A 68 -2.04 11.28 -3.06
CA THR A 68 -1.85 10.71 -1.72
C THR A 68 -1.04 11.66 -0.85
N ALA A 69 0.09 12.19 -1.34
CA ALA A 69 0.92 13.13 -0.59
C ALA A 69 0.11 14.36 -0.16
N LEU A 70 -0.62 14.97 -1.09
CA LEU A 70 -1.46 16.15 -0.82
C LEU A 70 -2.52 15.84 0.26
N LEU A 71 -3.22 14.72 0.15
CA LEU A 71 -4.26 14.32 1.12
C LEU A 71 -3.65 14.01 2.50
N THR A 72 -2.53 13.29 2.55
CA THR A 72 -1.87 12.97 3.83
C THR A 72 -1.29 14.20 4.51
N PHE A 73 -0.78 15.18 3.74
CA PHE A 73 -0.31 16.45 4.30
C PHE A 73 -1.45 17.31 4.80
N ALA A 74 -2.53 17.41 4.03
CA ALA A 74 -3.74 18.10 4.46
C ALA A 74 -4.26 17.51 5.79
N TYR A 75 -4.31 16.17 5.89
CA TYR A 75 -4.70 15.50 7.14
C TYR A 75 -3.70 15.73 8.27
N GLY A 76 -2.39 15.68 8.00
CA GLY A 76 -1.37 15.98 9.00
C GLY A 76 -1.47 17.40 9.58
N PHE A 77 -1.85 18.39 8.76
CA PHE A 77 -2.15 19.73 9.26
C PHE A 77 -3.41 19.76 10.15
N LEU A 78 -4.43 18.96 9.82
CA LEU A 78 -5.62 18.81 10.65
C LEU A 78 -5.29 18.13 11.99
N GLU A 79 -4.41 17.13 12.02
CA GLU A 79 -3.89 16.55 13.27
C GLU A 79 -3.23 17.62 14.13
N GLY A 80 -2.47 18.54 13.52
CA GLY A 80 -1.83 19.67 14.19
C GLY A 80 -2.79 20.63 14.90
N VAL A 81 -4.09 20.64 14.55
CA VAL A 81 -5.13 21.47 15.20
C VAL A 81 -6.14 20.65 16.01
N GLY A 82 -5.85 19.39 16.30
CA GLY A 82 -6.61 18.55 17.24
C GLY A 82 -7.42 17.41 16.62
N MET A 83 -7.28 17.13 15.33
CA MET A 83 -7.85 15.92 14.72
C MET A 83 -7.15 14.65 15.26
N PRO A 84 -7.87 13.52 15.45
CA PRO A 84 -7.24 12.26 15.90
C PRO A 84 -6.15 11.76 14.95
N HIS A 85 -5.13 11.11 15.52
CA HIS A 85 -4.05 10.51 14.75
C HIS A 85 -4.53 9.34 13.91
N LEU A 86 -4.21 9.35 12.61
CA LEU A 86 -4.54 8.28 11.68
C LEU A 86 -3.34 7.35 11.45
N SER A 87 -3.57 6.06 11.59
CA SER A 87 -2.55 5.04 11.35
C SER A 87 -1.98 5.12 9.93
N TRP A 88 -0.66 5.06 9.80
CA TRP A 88 0.04 5.05 8.52
C TRP A 88 -0.33 3.85 7.64
N THR A 89 -0.96 2.81 8.22
CA THR A 89 -1.50 1.67 7.48
C THR A 89 -2.56 2.07 6.45
N PHE A 90 -3.19 3.25 6.57
CA PHE A 90 -4.17 3.76 5.61
C PHE A 90 -3.56 4.43 4.37
N VAL A 91 -2.28 4.81 4.41
CA VAL A 91 -1.62 5.51 3.30
C VAL A 91 -1.57 4.63 2.06
N LEU A 92 -1.20 3.36 2.21
CA LEU A 92 -1.07 2.44 1.08
C LEU A 92 -2.43 2.07 0.45
N PRO A 93 -3.50 1.76 1.22
CA PRO A 93 -4.86 1.62 0.67
C PRO A 93 -5.33 2.87 -0.07
N LEU A 94 -5.12 4.07 0.50
CA LEU A 94 -5.48 5.33 -0.15
C LEU A 94 -4.73 5.48 -1.50
N MET A 95 -3.43 5.22 -1.51
CA MET A 95 -2.63 5.24 -2.73
C MET A 95 -3.13 4.19 -3.75
N ALA A 96 -3.43 2.97 -3.32
CA ALA A 96 -3.95 1.94 -4.22
C ALA A 96 -5.30 2.34 -4.87
N ILE A 97 -6.19 2.98 -4.11
CA ILE A 97 -7.47 3.51 -4.62
C ILE A 97 -7.20 4.60 -5.66
N LEU A 98 -6.36 5.58 -5.33
CA LEU A 98 -6.03 6.70 -6.24
C LEU A 98 -5.32 6.21 -7.51
N TRP A 99 -4.46 5.20 -7.40
CA TRP A 99 -3.84 4.53 -8.55
C TRP A 99 -4.86 3.82 -9.43
N GLY A 100 -5.85 3.13 -8.85
CA GLY A 100 -6.96 2.53 -9.59
C GLY A 100 -7.80 3.58 -10.33
N VAL A 101 -8.13 4.68 -9.67
CA VAL A 101 -8.83 5.84 -10.27
C VAL A 101 -8.01 6.44 -11.41
N GLY A 102 -6.72 6.71 -11.18
CA GLY A 102 -5.81 7.22 -12.21
C GLY A 102 -5.73 6.29 -13.41
N THR A 103 -5.62 4.99 -13.18
CA THR A 103 -5.58 3.98 -14.25
C THR A 103 -6.85 4.01 -15.09
N ALA A 104 -8.03 4.08 -14.45
CA ALA A 104 -9.31 4.16 -15.17
C ALA A 104 -9.41 5.44 -16.03
N ILE A 105 -9.05 6.60 -15.46
CA ILE A 105 -9.07 7.89 -16.15
C ILE A 105 -8.16 7.88 -17.37
N PHE A 106 -6.90 7.45 -17.20
CA PHE A 106 -5.94 7.44 -18.31
C PHE A 106 -6.27 6.37 -19.35
N THR A 107 -6.82 5.21 -18.95
CA THR A 107 -7.27 4.19 -19.90
C THR A 107 -8.38 4.70 -20.81
N ILE A 108 -9.35 5.45 -20.26
CA ILE A 108 -10.43 6.05 -21.06
C ILE A 108 -9.89 7.13 -22.01
N ARG A 109 -8.87 7.88 -21.59
CA ARG A 109 -8.27 8.97 -22.39
C ARG A 109 -7.48 8.48 -23.60
N TYR A 110 -6.89 7.29 -23.55
CA TYR A 110 -6.09 6.72 -24.65
C TYR A 110 -6.84 5.68 -25.51
N ARG A 111 -8.14 5.47 -25.23
CA ARG A 111 -9.04 4.81 -26.17
C ARG A 111 -9.51 5.78 -27.24
#